data_AF-A0A1T4RRS2-F1
#
_entry.id   AF-A0A1T4RRS2-F1
#
_cell.length_a   1.000
_cell.length_b   1.000
_cell.length_c   1.000
_cell.angle_alpha   90.00
_cell.angle_beta   90.00
_cell.angle_gamma   90.00
#
_symmetry.space_group_name_H-M   'P 1'
#
loop_
_entity.id
_entity.type
_entity.pdbx_description
1 polymer ?
#
loop_
_entity_poly.entity_id
_entity_poly.type
_entity_poly.pdbx_seq_one_letter_code
_entity_poly.pdbx_strand_id
1 'polypeptide(L)'
;MSPSSDNVQYLRSPAAIRERAGQVLKYVEDGRSQWFALDSDGLEAAVQATLKVTRDRFSDPATIPFHSRWRHFEAGGHDRWASLAPRFEALSKEEVARRRMDLAIVSVLLDAGAGAGWSYREPGTGETYARSEGLGVASFHMFANGAFSRDPKGDPLRVDAERLSALTPVDVALGFQVKAHNPLLGLEGRAELLRKLGSVGLERPGALFDLIAKDAAKMKAASILAAVLDRFSSIWPSRLTLDGQPLGDVWRHPAIGLVPFHKLSQWMSYSLVEPLQGAGLEVVELDALTGLPEYRNGGLLIDAGALRPKQSALLQETFAPGDEPIVEWRALTVALLDRVAEHVRLHLGMDAVRLPLVKVLEAGTWFAGRRLAAERRAGGGPPIAVASDGTVF
;
A
#
# COMPACT_ATOMS: atom_id res chain seq x y z
N MET A 1 -28.63 -20.44 -1.74
CA MET A 1 -28.03 -19.66 -2.84
C MET A 1 -26.70 -20.30 -3.14
N SER A 2 -26.49 -20.80 -4.37
CA SER A 2 -25.21 -21.38 -4.79
C SER A 2 -24.09 -20.37 -4.57
N PRO A 3 -22.87 -20.79 -4.15
CA PRO A 3 -21.75 -19.87 -4.05
C PRO A 3 -21.57 -19.23 -5.42
N SER A 4 -21.47 -17.90 -5.49
CA SER A 4 -21.15 -17.24 -6.76
C SER A 4 -19.91 -17.93 -7.32
N SER A 5 -19.99 -18.47 -8.53
CA SER A 5 -18.83 -19.01 -9.23
C SER A 5 -17.74 -17.95 -9.16
N ASP A 6 -16.61 -18.27 -8.53
CA ASP A 6 -15.46 -17.37 -8.48
C ASP A 6 -15.19 -16.90 -9.91
N ASN A 7 -15.31 -15.59 -10.14
CA ASN A 7 -14.97 -14.98 -11.41
C ASN A 7 -13.95 -13.86 -11.15
N VAL A 8 -13.22 -13.50 -12.20
CA VAL A 8 -12.12 -12.54 -12.12
C VAL A 8 -12.60 -11.18 -11.58
N GLN A 9 -13.80 -10.73 -11.97
CA GLN A 9 -14.34 -9.45 -11.56
C GLN A 9 -14.64 -9.42 -10.05
N TYR A 10 -15.25 -10.49 -9.52
CA TYR A 10 -15.51 -10.64 -8.09
C TYR A 10 -14.20 -10.67 -7.30
N LEU A 11 -13.24 -11.51 -7.69
CA LEU A 11 -11.94 -11.63 -7.01
C LEU A 11 -11.10 -10.33 -7.07
N ARG A 12 -11.41 -9.40 -7.97
CA ARG A 12 -10.81 -8.06 -8.06
C ARG A 12 -11.59 -6.98 -7.30
N SER A 13 -12.57 -7.36 -6.49
CA SER A 13 -13.39 -6.41 -5.71
C SER A 13 -12.96 -6.35 -4.23
N PRO A 14 -13.09 -5.18 -3.56
CA PRO A 14 -12.94 -5.11 -2.10
C PRO A 14 -13.92 -6.01 -1.34
N ALA A 15 -15.09 -6.26 -1.92
CA ALA A 15 -16.10 -7.15 -1.33
C ALA A 15 -15.57 -8.59 -1.21
N ALA A 16 -14.94 -9.13 -2.26
CA ALA A 16 -14.33 -10.46 -2.20
C ALA A 16 -13.18 -10.51 -1.19
N ILE A 17 -12.35 -9.47 -1.11
CA ILE A 17 -11.25 -9.38 -0.13
C ILE A 17 -11.83 -9.49 1.28
N ARG A 18 -12.83 -8.68 1.62
CA ARG A 18 -13.45 -8.67 2.95
C ARG A 18 -14.22 -9.95 3.24
N GLU A 19 -14.96 -10.50 2.28
CA GLU A 19 -15.72 -11.73 2.45
C GLU A 19 -14.79 -12.93 2.71
N ARG A 20 -13.74 -13.10 1.90
CA ARG A 20 -12.77 -14.20 2.08
C ARG A 20 -11.96 -14.04 3.35
N ALA A 21 -11.56 -12.81 3.70
CA ALA A 21 -10.91 -12.52 4.98
C ALA A 21 -11.83 -12.85 6.17
N GLY A 22 -13.13 -12.52 6.09
CA GLY A 22 -14.12 -12.87 7.11
C GLY A 22 -14.35 -14.37 7.24
N GLN A 23 -14.32 -15.12 6.13
CA GLN A 23 -14.38 -16.59 6.15
C GLN A 23 -13.16 -17.21 6.84
N VAL A 24 -11.95 -16.68 6.59
CA VAL A 24 -10.74 -17.09 7.32
C VAL A 24 -10.84 -16.74 8.80
N LEU A 25 -11.29 -15.54 9.14
CA LEU A 25 -11.47 -15.14 10.54
C LEU A 25 -12.41 -16.10 11.27
N LYS A 26 -13.56 -16.40 10.68
CA LYS A 26 -14.51 -17.37 11.23
C LYS A 26 -13.88 -18.77 11.39
N TYR A 27 -13.11 -19.22 10.41
CA TYR A 27 -12.40 -20.51 10.48
C TYR A 27 -11.43 -20.57 11.68
N VAL A 28 -10.76 -19.46 12.00
CA VAL A 28 -9.88 -19.36 13.18
C VAL A 28 -10.68 -19.25 14.49
N GLU A 29 -11.77 -18.47 14.51
CA GLU A 29 -12.70 -18.35 15.66
C GLU A 29 -13.31 -19.71 16.03
N ASP A 30 -13.65 -20.52 15.04
CA ASP A 30 -14.18 -21.88 15.22
C ASP A 30 -13.08 -22.88 15.68
N GLY A 31 -11.84 -22.41 15.94
CA GLY A 31 -10.73 -23.20 16.47
C GLY A 31 -10.06 -24.12 15.46
N ARG A 32 -10.40 -24.01 14.18
CA ARG A 32 -10.00 -24.98 13.14
C ARG A 32 -8.60 -24.72 12.56
N SER A 33 -8.09 -23.51 12.71
CA SER A 33 -6.72 -23.19 12.27
C SER A 33 -5.66 -23.91 13.09
N GLN A 34 -4.65 -24.44 12.41
CA GLN A 34 -3.44 -24.98 13.02
C GLN A 34 -2.37 -23.92 13.32
N TRP A 35 -2.54 -22.70 12.82
CA TRP A 35 -1.53 -21.64 12.82
C TRP A 35 -1.79 -20.57 13.88
N PHE A 36 -3.03 -20.09 13.99
CA PHE A 36 -3.38 -18.98 14.86
C PHE A 36 -4.55 -19.33 15.79
N ALA A 37 -4.53 -18.71 16.96
CA ALA A 37 -5.68 -18.51 17.84
C ALA A 37 -5.92 -17.01 18.03
N LEU A 38 -7.18 -16.64 18.27
CA LEU A 38 -7.55 -15.26 18.54
C LEU A 38 -7.60 -14.98 20.04
N ASP A 39 -7.34 -13.73 20.40
CA ASP A 39 -7.46 -13.24 21.76
C ASP A 39 -8.14 -11.88 21.82
N SER A 40 -9.19 -11.77 22.62
CA SER A 40 -9.92 -10.51 22.79
C SER A 40 -9.09 -9.47 23.54
N ASP A 41 -8.35 -9.88 24.56
CA ASP A 41 -7.54 -8.96 25.36
C ASP A 41 -6.38 -8.40 24.53
N GLY A 42 -5.77 -9.23 23.68
CA GLY A 42 -4.78 -8.81 22.71
C GLY A 42 -5.34 -7.90 21.60
N LEU A 43 -6.59 -8.11 21.16
CA LEU A 43 -7.25 -7.19 20.24
C LEU A 43 -7.46 -5.82 20.88
N GLU A 44 -7.91 -5.80 22.14
CA GLU A 44 -8.04 -4.57 22.91
C GLU A 44 -6.68 -3.88 23.12
N ALA A 45 -5.62 -4.65 23.39
CA ALA A 45 -4.26 -4.11 23.47
C ALA A 45 -3.81 -3.48 22.13
N ALA A 46 -4.16 -4.06 20.99
CA ALA A 46 -3.88 -3.49 19.68
C ALA A 46 -4.64 -2.17 19.45
N VAL A 47 -5.90 -2.09 19.89
CA VAL A 47 -6.72 -0.87 19.87
C VAL A 47 -6.08 0.21 20.75
N GLN A 48 -5.69 -0.11 21.98
CA GLN A 48 -5.08 0.87 22.89
C GLN A 48 -3.71 1.35 22.38
N ALA A 49 -2.89 0.46 21.82
CA ALA A 49 -1.63 0.85 21.18
C ALA A 49 -1.87 1.82 20.00
N THR A 50 -2.88 1.52 19.17
CA THR A 50 -3.30 2.37 18.05
C THR A 50 -3.77 3.74 18.55
N LEU A 51 -4.67 3.79 19.53
CA LEU A 51 -5.19 5.03 20.13
C LEU A 51 -4.07 5.87 20.75
N LYS A 52 -3.13 5.24 21.44
CA LYS A 52 -1.98 5.93 22.03
C LYS A 52 -1.18 6.64 20.94
N VAL A 53 -0.79 5.93 19.89
CA VAL A 53 -0.02 6.51 18.78
C VAL A 53 -0.82 7.60 18.06
N THR A 54 -2.11 7.39 17.84
CA THR A 54 -2.99 8.40 17.24
C THR A 54 -2.99 9.69 18.06
N ARG A 55 -3.18 9.62 19.39
CA ARG A 55 -3.19 10.80 20.27
C ARG A 55 -1.81 11.46 20.39
N ASP A 56 -0.73 10.68 20.37
CA ASP A 56 0.64 11.21 20.40
C ASP A 56 0.95 12.03 19.13
N ARG A 57 0.38 11.65 17.97
CA ARG A 57 0.67 12.26 16.66
C ARG A 57 -0.34 13.31 16.21
N PHE A 58 -1.58 13.20 16.64
CA PHE A 58 -2.69 14.04 16.19
C PHE A 58 -3.50 14.53 17.38
N SER A 59 -3.44 15.83 17.65
CA SER A 59 -4.28 16.49 18.66
C SER A 59 -5.76 16.50 18.28
N ASP A 60 -6.05 16.61 16.98
CA ASP A 60 -7.39 16.48 16.41
C ASP A 60 -7.46 15.29 15.44
N PRO A 61 -8.21 14.24 15.77
CA PRO A 61 -8.42 13.11 14.87
C PRO A 61 -9.05 13.47 13.51
N ALA A 62 -9.75 14.60 13.38
CA ALA A 62 -10.33 15.01 12.10
C ALA A 62 -9.26 15.41 11.06
N THR A 63 -8.09 15.89 11.52
CA THR A 63 -6.99 16.31 10.65
C THR A 63 -6.09 15.17 10.21
N ILE A 64 -6.35 13.94 10.67
CA ILE A 64 -5.58 12.77 10.26
C ILE A 64 -5.66 12.65 8.72
N PRO A 65 -4.50 12.62 8.03
CA PRO A 65 -4.46 12.45 6.58
C PRO A 65 -4.69 10.99 6.19
N PHE A 66 -4.81 10.72 4.89
CA PHE A 66 -4.92 9.35 4.39
C PHE A 66 -3.59 8.61 4.49
N HIS A 67 -3.65 7.30 4.75
CA HIS A 67 -2.50 6.41 4.63
C HIS A 67 -2.15 6.23 3.16
N SER A 68 -1.32 7.13 2.66
CA SER A 68 -1.02 7.26 1.25
C SER A 68 0.47 7.48 1.01
N ARG A 69 0.88 7.34 -0.25
CA ARG A 69 2.25 7.67 -0.66
C ARG A 69 2.60 9.13 -0.38
N TRP A 70 1.63 10.06 -0.35
CA TRP A 70 1.87 11.48 -0.11
C TRP A 70 2.53 11.75 1.24
N ARG A 71 2.19 10.98 2.27
CA ARG A 71 2.82 11.08 3.60
C ARG A 71 4.31 10.77 3.57
N HIS A 72 4.76 9.94 2.63
CA HIS A 72 6.18 9.61 2.46
C HIS A 72 6.93 10.71 1.71
N PHE A 73 6.27 11.44 0.82
CA PHE A 73 6.84 12.64 0.20
C PHE A 73 7.01 13.78 1.21
N GLU A 74 6.33 13.71 2.35
CA GLU A 74 6.41 14.68 3.44
C GLU A 74 7.39 14.29 4.56
N ALA A 75 8.15 13.20 4.37
CA ALA A 75 9.11 12.73 5.37
C ALA A 75 10.07 13.85 5.81
N GLY A 76 10.31 13.97 7.11
CA GLY A 76 11.10 15.06 7.71
C GLY A 76 10.34 16.39 7.86
N GLY A 77 9.04 16.42 7.58
CA GLY A 77 8.21 17.63 7.73
C GLY A 77 8.30 18.59 6.54
N HIS A 78 8.80 18.11 5.39
CA HIS A 78 8.95 18.93 4.18
C HIS A 78 7.77 18.72 3.23
N ASP A 79 7.00 19.77 2.94
CA ASP A 79 5.99 19.71 1.86
C ASP A 79 6.66 19.82 0.48
N ARG A 80 7.21 18.69 0.02
CA ARG A 80 7.93 18.61 -1.25
C ARG A 80 7.02 18.91 -2.44
N TRP A 81 5.75 18.51 -2.39
CA TRP A 81 4.82 18.80 -3.49
C TRP A 81 4.52 20.29 -3.60
N ALA A 82 4.29 20.99 -2.48
CA ALA A 82 4.09 22.44 -2.51
C ALA A 82 5.31 23.18 -3.09
N SER A 83 6.53 22.66 -2.89
CA SER A 83 7.73 23.24 -3.51
C SER A 83 7.72 23.19 -5.05
N LEU A 84 6.95 22.28 -5.64
CA LEU A 84 6.74 22.19 -7.09
C LEU A 84 5.53 23.00 -7.57
N ALA A 85 4.67 23.49 -6.68
CA ALA A 85 3.42 24.16 -7.05
C ALA A 85 3.58 25.31 -8.07
N PRO A 86 4.61 26.19 -7.99
CA PRO A 86 4.81 27.25 -8.98
C PRO A 86 4.98 26.74 -10.41
N ARG A 87 5.45 25.51 -10.59
CA ARG A 87 5.67 24.88 -11.90
C ARG A 87 4.39 24.35 -12.54
N PHE A 88 3.26 24.45 -11.84
CA PHE A 88 1.96 23.97 -12.29
C PHE A 88 0.91 25.08 -12.44
N GLU A 89 1.25 26.35 -12.16
CA GLU A 89 0.29 27.47 -12.13
C GLU A 89 -0.46 27.68 -13.45
N ALA A 90 0.18 27.42 -14.58
CA ALA A 90 -0.42 27.57 -15.91
C ALA A 90 -1.26 26.35 -16.36
N LEU A 91 -1.33 25.29 -15.55
CA LEU A 91 -2.00 24.04 -15.91
C LEU A 91 -3.42 23.99 -15.35
N SER A 92 -4.31 23.27 -16.03
CA SER A 92 -5.62 22.96 -15.47
C SER A 92 -5.49 22.02 -14.27
N LYS A 93 -6.46 22.07 -13.35
CA LYS A 93 -6.52 21.20 -12.18
C LYS A 93 -6.49 19.70 -12.55
N GLU A 94 -7.08 19.33 -13.69
CA GLU A 94 -7.06 17.97 -14.23
C GLU A 94 -5.65 17.57 -14.65
N GLU A 95 -4.90 18.45 -15.33
CA GLU A 95 -3.52 18.15 -15.70
C GLU A 95 -2.60 18.05 -14.48
N VAL A 96 -2.82 18.90 -13.46
CA VAL A 96 -2.15 18.76 -12.17
C VAL A 96 -2.48 17.40 -11.54
N ALA A 97 -3.74 16.96 -11.56
CA ALA A 97 -4.13 15.66 -11.05
C ALA A 97 -3.46 14.51 -11.82
N ARG A 98 -3.37 14.56 -13.16
CA ARG A 98 -2.62 13.56 -13.96
C ARG A 98 -1.15 13.48 -13.54
N ARG A 99 -0.48 14.61 -13.30
CA ARG A 99 0.92 14.67 -12.84
C ARG A 99 1.10 14.15 -11.42
N ARG A 100 0.14 14.43 -10.54
CA ARG A 100 0.11 13.87 -9.18
C ARG A 100 -0.10 12.36 -9.21
N MET A 101 -0.98 11.87 -10.08
CA MET A 101 -1.21 10.43 -10.26
C MET A 101 0.01 9.74 -10.89
N ASP A 102 0.66 10.34 -11.88
CA ASP A 102 1.94 9.88 -12.44
C ASP A 102 2.95 9.58 -11.33
N LEU A 103 3.24 10.60 -10.50
CA LEU A 103 4.19 10.51 -9.39
C LEU A 103 3.77 9.43 -8.38
N ALA A 104 2.50 9.44 -7.95
CA ALA A 104 2.01 8.46 -6.98
C ALA A 104 2.14 7.02 -7.50
N ILE A 105 1.79 6.77 -8.77
CA ILE A 105 1.82 5.42 -9.36
C ILE A 105 3.26 4.91 -9.45
N VAL A 106 4.18 5.65 -10.08
CA VAL A 106 5.58 5.20 -10.21
C VAL A 106 6.24 5.04 -8.84
N SER A 107 5.94 5.94 -7.91
CA SER A 107 6.48 5.87 -6.56
C SER A 107 5.98 4.64 -5.79
N VAL A 108 4.68 4.32 -5.86
CA VAL A 108 4.14 3.10 -5.22
C VAL A 108 4.80 1.84 -5.77
N LEU A 109 5.01 1.74 -7.09
CA LEU A 109 5.68 0.58 -7.70
C LEU A 109 7.15 0.45 -7.30
N LEU A 110 7.80 1.56 -6.95
CA LEU A 110 9.17 1.56 -6.44
C LEU A 110 9.26 1.18 -4.95
N ASP A 111 8.13 1.01 -4.25
CA ASP A 111 8.07 0.56 -2.84
C ASP A 111 8.17 -0.95 -2.64
N ALA A 112 9.15 -1.57 -3.26
CA ALA A 112 9.35 -3.02 -3.17
C ALA A 112 10.25 -3.43 -1.98
N GLY A 113 10.18 -2.70 -0.86
CA GLY A 113 11.01 -2.91 0.33
C GLY A 113 12.50 -2.53 0.14
N ALA A 114 13.03 -1.64 0.98
CA ALA A 114 14.39 -1.13 0.78
C ALA A 114 15.51 -2.08 1.25
N GLY A 115 15.20 -3.04 2.11
CA GLY A 115 16.19 -3.72 2.95
C GLY A 115 16.70 -2.80 4.08
N ALA A 116 17.45 -3.38 5.03
CA ALA A 116 17.95 -2.65 6.18
C ALA A 116 19.20 -1.80 5.89
N GLY A 117 19.94 -2.13 4.82
CA GLY A 117 21.21 -1.49 4.47
C GLY A 117 21.11 -0.29 3.53
N TRP A 118 19.91 0.04 3.03
CA TRP A 118 19.71 1.16 2.10
C TRP A 118 19.20 2.42 2.81
N SER A 119 19.71 3.57 2.38
CA SER A 119 19.18 4.89 2.71
C SER A 119 19.35 5.87 1.55
N TYR A 120 18.54 6.93 1.55
CA TYR A 120 18.58 8.03 0.61
C TYR A 120 19.02 9.30 1.33
N ARG A 121 20.10 9.93 0.85
CA ARG A 121 20.52 11.24 1.35
C ARG A 121 19.95 12.33 0.44
N GLU A 122 19.02 13.11 0.96
CA GLU A 122 18.32 14.11 0.17
C GLU A 122 19.26 15.26 -0.27
N PRO A 123 19.33 15.57 -1.58
CA PRO A 123 20.02 16.76 -2.05
C PRO A 123 19.37 18.04 -1.53
N GLY A 124 20.18 19.04 -1.17
CA GLY A 124 19.69 20.32 -0.64
C GLY A 124 19.59 20.34 0.89
N THR A 125 18.85 19.41 1.49
CA THR A 125 18.70 19.33 2.97
C THR A 125 19.85 18.56 3.63
N GLY A 126 20.41 17.56 2.94
CA GLY A 126 21.45 16.67 3.48
C GLY A 126 20.93 15.62 4.47
N GLU A 127 19.63 15.62 4.75
CA GLU A 127 18.97 14.64 5.62
C GLU A 127 18.99 13.25 5.00
N THR A 128 18.92 12.21 5.84
CA THR A 128 18.95 10.82 5.40
C THR A 128 17.68 10.09 5.81
N TYR A 129 17.07 9.41 4.83
CA TYR A 129 15.82 8.70 4.97
C TYR A 129 16.03 7.24 4.56
N ALA A 130 15.41 6.31 5.26
CA ALA A 130 15.48 4.88 4.96
C ALA A 130 14.07 4.30 4.81
N ARG A 131 13.97 3.00 4.47
CA ARG A 131 12.70 2.28 4.35
C ARG A 131 11.75 2.99 3.36
N SER A 132 10.44 2.86 3.55
CA SER A 132 9.43 3.39 2.63
C SER A 132 9.49 4.92 2.52
N GLU A 133 9.84 5.60 3.61
CA GLU A 133 10.03 7.04 3.67
C GLU A 133 11.15 7.48 2.73
N GLY A 134 12.32 6.81 2.79
CA GLY A 134 13.42 7.08 1.85
C GLY A 134 13.08 6.75 0.40
N LEU A 135 12.36 5.65 0.14
CA LEU A 135 11.93 5.29 -1.23
C LEU A 135 10.96 6.34 -1.80
N GLY A 136 10.08 6.90 -0.97
CA GLY A 136 9.20 8.01 -1.32
C GLY A 136 9.99 9.25 -1.72
N VAL A 137 10.95 9.68 -0.90
CA VAL A 137 11.79 10.85 -1.19
C VAL A 137 12.63 10.62 -2.46
N ALA A 138 13.27 9.46 -2.61
CA ALA A 138 14.07 9.13 -3.80
C ALA A 138 13.25 9.19 -5.10
N SER A 139 12.09 8.54 -5.11
CA SER A 139 11.19 8.53 -6.28
C SER A 139 10.60 9.92 -6.59
N PHE A 140 10.34 10.74 -5.56
CA PHE A 140 9.97 12.14 -5.74
C PHE A 140 11.06 12.92 -6.47
N HIS A 141 12.31 12.80 -6.05
CA HIS A 141 13.44 13.47 -6.69
C HIS A 141 13.71 12.96 -8.11
N MET A 142 13.52 11.66 -8.38
CA MET A 142 13.58 11.13 -9.75
C MET A 142 12.53 11.80 -10.64
N PHE A 143 11.29 11.92 -10.17
CA PHE A 143 10.22 12.62 -10.89
C PHE A 143 10.54 14.10 -11.08
N ALA A 144 10.94 14.81 -10.02
CA ALA A 144 11.24 16.24 -10.07
C ALA A 144 12.37 16.58 -11.05
N ASN A 145 13.32 15.66 -11.23
CA ASN A 145 14.45 15.78 -12.14
C ASN A 145 14.18 15.21 -13.55
N GLY A 146 12.95 14.82 -13.86
CA GLY A 146 12.55 14.38 -15.20
C GLY A 146 13.00 12.98 -15.59
N ALA A 147 13.38 12.13 -14.63
CA ALA A 147 13.85 10.76 -14.93
C ALA A 147 12.82 9.92 -15.69
N PHE A 148 11.54 10.23 -15.52
CA PHE A 148 10.39 9.52 -16.10
C PHE A 148 9.75 10.23 -17.29
N SER A 149 10.21 11.43 -17.64
CA SER A 149 9.65 12.23 -18.75
C SER A 149 10.35 11.90 -20.05
N ARG A 150 9.60 11.91 -21.17
CA ARG A 150 10.20 11.86 -22.51
C ARG A 150 10.86 13.18 -22.93
N ASP A 151 10.50 14.29 -22.26
CA ASP A 151 11.13 15.60 -22.41
C ASP A 151 11.57 16.17 -21.04
N PRO A 152 12.70 15.67 -20.49
CA PRO A 152 13.18 16.12 -19.18
C PRO A 152 13.59 17.60 -19.13
N LYS A 153 13.82 18.26 -20.27
CA LYS A 153 14.25 19.67 -20.30
C LYS A 153 13.07 20.62 -20.39
N GLY A 154 12.05 20.29 -21.21
CA GLY A 154 10.86 21.11 -21.38
C GLY A 154 9.74 20.79 -20.38
N ASP A 155 9.49 19.50 -20.08
CA ASP A 155 8.40 19.04 -19.21
C ASP A 155 8.85 17.91 -18.26
N PRO A 156 9.75 18.17 -17.30
CA PRO A 156 10.27 17.12 -16.41
C PRO A 156 9.25 16.57 -15.42
N LEU A 157 8.19 17.32 -15.08
CA LEU A 157 7.22 16.92 -14.05
C LEU A 157 6.09 16.09 -14.64
N ARG A 158 6.47 15.06 -15.41
CA ARG A 158 5.59 14.16 -16.15
C ARG A 158 6.22 12.77 -16.20
N VAL A 159 5.38 11.75 -16.26
CA VAL A 159 5.79 10.37 -16.54
C VAL A 159 5.24 10.01 -17.91
N ASP A 160 6.06 9.45 -18.80
CA ASP A 160 5.64 9.00 -20.13
C ASP A 160 5.89 7.51 -20.31
N ALA A 161 4.92 6.82 -20.93
CA ALA A 161 4.99 5.37 -21.18
C ALA A 161 6.22 4.97 -22.02
N GLU A 162 6.60 5.81 -22.99
CA GLU A 162 7.81 5.67 -23.79
C GLU A 162 9.07 5.65 -22.92
N ARG A 163 9.21 6.63 -22.01
CA ARG A 163 10.37 6.72 -21.12
C ARG A 163 10.39 5.57 -20.13
N LEU A 164 9.23 5.21 -19.56
CA LEU A 164 9.09 4.07 -18.65
C LEU A 164 9.57 2.76 -19.30
N SER A 165 9.18 2.52 -20.56
CA SER A 165 9.55 1.32 -21.33
C SER A 165 11.06 1.22 -21.58
N ALA A 166 11.77 2.35 -21.55
CA ALA A 166 13.21 2.43 -21.74
C ALA A 166 14.02 2.48 -20.42
N LEU A 167 13.38 2.39 -19.24
CA LEU A 167 14.10 2.43 -17.97
C LEU A 167 14.93 1.16 -17.73
N THR A 168 16.15 1.39 -17.26
CA THR A 168 17.09 0.34 -16.89
C THR A 168 17.24 0.24 -15.37
N PRO A 169 17.77 -0.89 -14.84
CA PRO A 169 18.18 -0.97 -13.45
C PRO A 169 19.19 0.13 -13.05
N VAL A 170 20.03 0.59 -14.00
CA VAL A 170 21.01 1.66 -13.76
C VAL A 170 20.33 3.00 -13.51
N ASP A 171 19.26 3.34 -14.26
CA ASP A 171 18.50 4.57 -14.03
C ASP A 171 17.92 4.61 -12.61
N VAL A 172 17.35 3.48 -12.16
CA VAL A 172 16.81 3.33 -10.80
C VAL A 172 17.95 3.38 -9.78
N ALA A 173 19.08 2.72 -10.04
CA ALA A 173 20.24 2.74 -9.14
C ALA A 173 20.76 4.16 -8.91
N LEU A 174 20.87 4.96 -9.98
CA LEU A 174 21.30 6.34 -9.90
C LEU A 174 20.31 7.19 -9.09
N GLY A 175 19.01 7.09 -9.40
CA GLY A 175 17.97 7.84 -8.71
C GLY A 175 17.83 7.47 -7.22
N PHE A 176 18.10 6.21 -6.87
CA PHE A 176 18.05 5.68 -5.50
C PHE A 176 19.42 5.67 -4.81
N GLN A 177 20.46 6.25 -5.41
CA GLN A 177 21.82 6.34 -4.83
C GLN A 177 22.42 4.97 -4.45
N VAL A 178 22.10 3.92 -5.23
CA VAL A 178 22.54 2.55 -4.98
C VAL A 178 24.04 2.43 -5.23
N LYS A 179 24.76 1.90 -4.24
CA LYS A 179 26.21 1.65 -4.27
C LYS A 179 26.52 0.36 -3.51
N ALA A 180 27.74 -0.14 -3.62
CA ALA A 180 28.18 -1.32 -2.86
C ALA A 180 27.97 -1.18 -1.33
N HIS A 181 28.16 0.02 -0.78
CA HIS A 181 27.94 0.34 0.63
C HIS A 181 26.53 0.90 0.94
N ASN A 182 25.66 0.99 -0.06
CA ASN A 182 24.26 1.43 0.07
C ASN A 182 23.36 0.56 -0.83
N PRO A 183 23.27 -0.77 -0.56
CA PRO A 183 22.62 -1.71 -1.46
C PRO A 183 21.10 -1.65 -1.34
N LEU A 184 20.40 -1.54 -2.47
CA LEU A 184 18.94 -1.65 -2.55
C LEU A 184 18.53 -3.03 -3.06
N LEU A 185 17.70 -3.75 -2.29
CA LEU A 185 17.17 -5.05 -2.71
C LEU A 185 16.15 -4.89 -3.85
N GLY A 186 16.13 -5.82 -4.82
CA GLY A 186 15.10 -5.89 -5.86
C GLY A 186 15.15 -4.77 -6.91
N LEU A 187 16.35 -4.34 -7.30
CA LEU A 187 16.56 -3.27 -8.28
C LEU A 187 16.03 -3.64 -9.67
N GLU A 188 16.30 -4.86 -10.11
CA GLU A 188 15.90 -5.39 -11.41
C GLU A 188 14.37 -5.48 -11.51
N GLY A 189 13.72 -5.99 -10.45
CA GLY A 189 12.27 -6.10 -10.36
C GLY A 189 11.57 -4.74 -10.42
N ARG A 190 12.15 -3.71 -9.80
CA ARG A 190 11.63 -2.33 -9.88
C ARG A 190 11.68 -1.78 -11.30
N ALA A 191 12.82 -1.92 -11.98
CA ALA A 191 12.94 -1.46 -13.36
C ALA A 191 11.98 -2.22 -14.29
N GLU A 192 11.82 -3.53 -14.08
CA GLU A 192 10.88 -4.35 -14.85
C GLU A 192 9.42 -3.94 -14.62
N LEU A 193 9.01 -3.68 -13.38
CA LEU A 193 7.65 -3.19 -13.08
C LEU A 193 7.36 -1.86 -13.79
N LEU A 194 8.33 -0.93 -13.80
CA LEU A 194 8.18 0.34 -14.51
C LEU A 194 8.10 0.16 -16.03
N ARG A 195 8.91 -0.74 -16.62
CA ARG A 195 8.81 -1.06 -18.05
C ARG A 195 7.46 -1.65 -18.41
N LYS A 196 6.95 -2.58 -17.59
CA LYS A 196 5.60 -3.15 -17.76
C LYS A 196 4.52 -2.09 -17.64
N LEU A 197 4.65 -1.14 -16.71
CA LEU A 197 3.75 0.01 -16.61
C LEU A 197 3.75 0.83 -17.90
N GLY A 198 4.91 1.05 -18.53
CA GLY A 198 5.00 1.71 -19.84
C GLY A 198 4.29 0.97 -20.98
N SER A 199 3.90 -0.30 -20.78
CA SER A 199 3.28 -1.16 -21.78
C SER A 199 1.79 -1.44 -21.54
N VAL A 200 1.14 -0.78 -20.56
CA VAL A 200 -0.28 -1.04 -20.20
C VAL A 200 -1.31 -0.35 -21.12
N GLY A 201 -0.87 0.20 -22.24
CA GLY A 201 -1.75 0.84 -23.24
C GLY A 201 -2.25 2.24 -22.86
N LEU A 202 -1.59 2.91 -21.90
CA LEU A 202 -1.80 4.33 -21.61
C LEU A 202 -0.58 5.13 -22.08
N GLU A 203 -0.78 6.36 -22.57
CA GLU A 203 0.33 7.27 -22.92
C GLU A 203 1.17 7.65 -21.69
N ARG A 204 0.53 7.68 -20.52
CA ARG A 204 1.13 7.92 -19.20
C ARG A 204 0.29 7.29 -18.10
N PRO A 205 0.87 6.91 -16.96
CA PRO A 205 0.10 6.34 -15.84
C PRO A 205 -1.04 7.23 -15.36
N GLY A 206 -0.81 8.56 -15.33
CA GLY A 206 -1.76 9.58 -14.91
C GLY A 206 -2.97 9.71 -15.83
N ALA A 207 -2.95 9.18 -17.06
CA ALA A 207 -4.13 9.10 -17.93
C ALA A 207 -5.22 8.19 -17.34
N LEU A 208 -4.91 7.41 -16.29
CA LEU A 208 -5.92 6.74 -15.47
C LEU A 208 -6.93 7.73 -14.87
N PHE A 209 -6.55 8.99 -14.65
CA PHE A 209 -7.46 10.07 -14.25
C PHE A 209 -8.69 10.13 -15.15
N ASP A 210 -8.51 10.13 -16.47
CA ASP A 210 -9.58 10.31 -17.45
C ASP A 210 -10.54 9.09 -17.48
N LEU A 211 -10.00 7.91 -17.18
CA LEU A 211 -10.78 6.67 -17.07
C LEU A 211 -11.65 6.64 -15.81
N ILE A 212 -11.20 7.32 -14.76
CA ILE A 212 -11.88 7.40 -13.46
C ILE A 212 -12.88 8.56 -13.45
N ALA A 213 -12.49 9.72 -13.98
CA ALA A 213 -13.20 10.98 -13.82
C ALA A 213 -14.52 11.07 -14.63
N LYS A 214 -14.64 10.40 -15.80
CA LYS A 214 -15.85 10.25 -16.67
C LYS A 214 -17.06 11.16 -16.34
N ASP A 215 -16.85 12.48 -16.34
CA ASP A 215 -17.84 13.53 -16.01
C ASP A 215 -18.52 13.44 -14.63
N ALA A 216 -17.99 12.66 -13.70
CA ALA A 216 -18.53 12.46 -12.38
C ALA A 216 -17.96 13.47 -11.36
N ALA A 217 -18.82 14.28 -10.75
CA ALA A 217 -18.44 15.10 -9.60
C ALA A 217 -18.11 14.26 -8.34
N LYS A 218 -18.61 13.02 -8.29
CA LYS A 218 -18.53 12.12 -7.14
C LYS A 218 -18.25 10.69 -7.58
N MET A 219 -17.37 9.99 -6.86
CA MET A 219 -17.02 8.60 -7.15
C MET A 219 -16.74 7.77 -5.91
N LYS A 220 -16.96 6.46 -6.03
CA LYS A 220 -16.69 5.50 -4.96
C LYS A 220 -15.22 5.11 -4.96
N ALA A 221 -14.62 4.96 -3.79
CA ALA A 221 -13.24 4.48 -3.66
C ALA A 221 -13.03 3.10 -4.33
N ALA A 222 -14.03 2.22 -4.29
CA ALA A 222 -14.01 0.94 -4.99
C ALA A 222 -13.86 1.06 -6.53
N SER A 223 -14.37 2.15 -7.13
CA SER A 223 -14.21 2.41 -8.57
C SER A 223 -12.77 2.78 -8.94
N ILE A 224 -12.04 3.44 -8.02
CA ILE A 224 -10.60 3.70 -8.18
C ILE A 224 -9.84 2.38 -8.21
N LEU A 225 -10.09 1.49 -7.24
CA LEU A 225 -9.46 0.17 -7.21
C LEU A 225 -9.79 -0.65 -8.46
N ALA A 226 -11.05 -0.63 -8.90
CA ALA A 226 -11.47 -1.32 -10.11
C ALA A 226 -10.68 -0.83 -11.33
N ALA A 227 -10.53 0.50 -11.51
CA ALA A 227 -9.74 1.07 -12.61
C ALA A 227 -8.25 0.70 -12.52
N VAL A 228 -7.67 0.74 -11.31
CA VAL A 228 -6.29 0.31 -11.05
C VAL A 228 -6.10 -1.16 -11.41
N LEU A 229 -6.97 -2.06 -10.96
CA LEU A 229 -6.87 -3.50 -11.24
C LEU A 229 -7.13 -3.82 -12.71
N ASP A 230 -8.08 -3.14 -13.34
CA ASP A 230 -8.38 -3.31 -14.76
C ASP A 230 -7.18 -2.93 -15.64
N ARG A 231 -6.51 -1.81 -15.34
CA ARG A 231 -5.38 -1.33 -16.14
C ARG A 231 -4.04 -1.94 -15.77
N PHE A 232 -3.78 -2.17 -14.48
CA PHE A 232 -2.44 -2.47 -13.99
C PHE A 232 -2.28 -3.91 -13.50
N SER A 233 -3.32 -4.75 -13.48
CA SER A 233 -3.19 -6.14 -12.99
C SER A 233 -2.11 -6.96 -13.71
N SER A 234 -1.88 -6.69 -15.00
CA SER A 234 -0.89 -7.40 -15.83
C SER A 234 0.56 -7.08 -15.50
N ILE A 235 0.85 -5.97 -14.80
CA ILE A 235 2.23 -5.61 -14.46
C ILE A 235 2.78 -6.51 -13.34
N TRP A 236 1.89 -6.99 -12.48
CA TRP A 236 2.25 -7.80 -11.32
C TRP A 236 2.63 -9.23 -11.73
N PRO A 237 3.64 -9.85 -11.08
CA PRO A 237 3.83 -11.28 -11.20
C PRO A 237 2.55 -12.00 -10.74
N SER A 238 1.94 -12.78 -11.62
CA SER A 238 0.76 -13.58 -11.29
C SER A 238 1.13 -15.05 -11.29
N ARG A 239 0.88 -15.71 -10.16
CA ARG A 239 1.15 -17.15 -9.97
C ARG A 239 -0.09 -18.01 -10.26
N LEU A 240 -1.27 -17.40 -10.26
CA LEU A 240 -2.56 -18.04 -10.55
C LEU A 240 -3.24 -17.35 -11.73
N THR A 241 -3.96 -18.15 -12.53
CA THR A 241 -4.84 -17.68 -13.59
C THR A 241 -6.24 -18.26 -13.41
N LEU A 242 -7.24 -17.51 -13.85
CA LEU A 242 -8.63 -17.95 -13.97
C LEU A 242 -9.15 -17.48 -15.32
N ASP A 243 -9.69 -18.40 -16.12
CA ASP A 243 -10.13 -18.14 -17.50
C ASP A 243 -9.06 -17.43 -18.36
N GLY A 244 -7.80 -17.85 -18.20
CA GLY A 244 -6.65 -17.28 -18.90
C GLY A 244 -6.19 -15.91 -18.40
N GLN A 245 -6.89 -15.30 -17.44
CA GLN A 245 -6.52 -13.99 -16.89
C GLN A 245 -5.68 -14.13 -15.62
N PRO A 246 -4.59 -13.35 -15.48
CA PRO A 246 -3.82 -13.31 -14.25
C PRO A 246 -4.65 -12.73 -13.11
N LEU A 247 -4.65 -13.43 -11.97
CA LEU A 247 -5.37 -13.00 -10.77
C LEU A 247 -4.58 -11.98 -9.95
N GLY A 248 -3.25 -11.92 -10.07
CA GLY A 248 -2.42 -11.02 -9.27
C GLY A 248 -2.25 -11.51 -7.83
N ASP A 249 -2.52 -10.65 -6.85
CA ASP A 249 -2.35 -10.93 -5.42
C ASP A 249 -3.56 -11.70 -4.86
N VAL A 250 -3.73 -12.92 -5.36
CA VAL A 250 -4.75 -13.90 -4.97
C VAL A 250 -4.05 -15.22 -4.68
N TRP A 251 -4.41 -15.84 -3.56
CA TRP A 251 -3.74 -17.04 -3.04
C TRP A 251 -4.72 -18.13 -2.67
N ARG A 252 -4.24 -19.37 -2.56
CA ARG A 252 -5.05 -20.51 -2.14
C ARG A 252 -4.96 -20.69 -0.63
N HIS A 253 -6.10 -20.83 0.02
CA HIS A 253 -6.22 -21.29 1.39
C HIS A 253 -6.98 -22.62 1.41
N PRO A 254 -6.46 -23.70 2.03
CA PRO A 254 -7.04 -25.05 1.91
C PRO A 254 -8.52 -25.14 2.30
N ALA A 255 -8.95 -24.41 3.32
CA ALA A 255 -10.33 -24.44 3.80
C ALA A 255 -11.29 -23.47 3.08
N ILE A 256 -10.77 -22.43 2.40
CA ILE A 256 -11.56 -21.28 1.94
C ILE A 256 -11.56 -21.13 0.41
N GLY A 257 -10.52 -21.65 -0.26
CA GLY A 257 -10.35 -21.51 -1.70
C GLY A 257 -9.48 -20.30 -2.04
N LEU A 258 -9.91 -19.47 -2.99
CA LEU A 258 -9.16 -18.30 -3.45
C LEU A 258 -9.39 -17.10 -2.51
N VAL A 259 -8.30 -16.53 -2.00
CA VAL A 259 -8.28 -15.37 -1.09
C VAL A 259 -7.56 -14.21 -1.77
N PRO A 260 -8.27 -13.15 -2.21
CA PRO A 260 -7.67 -11.96 -2.80
C PRO A 260 -7.24 -10.96 -1.73
N PHE A 261 -6.15 -10.22 -2.00
CA PHE A 261 -5.68 -9.12 -1.14
C PHE A 261 -5.44 -7.82 -1.90
N HIS A 262 -4.86 -7.90 -3.10
CA HIS A 262 -4.54 -6.75 -3.96
C HIS A 262 -3.87 -5.59 -3.21
N LYS A 263 -2.99 -5.90 -2.24
CA LYS A 263 -2.53 -4.92 -1.22
C LYS A 263 -1.90 -3.68 -1.84
N LEU A 264 -0.99 -3.85 -2.81
CA LEU A 264 -0.34 -2.72 -3.47
C LEU A 264 -1.31 -1.92 -4.35
N SER A 265 -2.25 -2.59 -5.03
CA SER A 265 -3.30 -1.91 -5.80
C SER A 265 -4.25 -1.10 -4.91
N GLN A 266 -4.56 -1.60 -3.71
CA GLN A 266 -5.35 -0.85 -2.71
C GLN A 266 -4.59 0.36 -2.18
N TRP A 267 -3.30 0.19 -1.85
CA TRP A 267 -2.48 1.31 -1.39
C TRP A 267 -2.23 2.36 -2.48
N MET A 268 -2.08 1.92 -3.73
CA MET A 268 -2.09 2.81 -4.89
C MET A 268 -3.41 3.57 -4.96
N SER A 269 -4.55 2.89 -4.83
CA SER A 269 -5.88 3.53 -4.86
C SER A 269 -6.04 4.60 -3.78
N TYR A 270 -5.61 4.34 -2.55
CA TYR A 270 -5.57 5.36 -1.48
C TYR A 270 -4.68 6.55 -1.86
N SER A 271 -3.56 6.30 -2.56
CA SER A 271 -2.63 7.34 -3.03
C SER A 271 -3.16 8.18 -4.20
N LEU A 272 -4.24 7.74 -4.85
CA LEU A 272 -4.89 8.48 -5.94
C LEU A 272 -6.06 9.35 -5.45
N VAL A 273 -6.50 9.21 -4.18
CA VAL A 273 -7.60 10.00 -3.61
C VAL A 273 -7.26 11.50 -3.57
N GLU A 274 -6.13 11.88 -2.99
CA GLU A 274 -5.73 13.30 -2.87
C GLU A 274 -5.52 13.98 -4.24
N PRO A 275 -4.94 13.32 -5.27
CA PRO A 275 -4.93 13.81 -6.66
C PRO A 275 -6.33 14.09 -7.22
N LEU A 276 -7.27 13.16 -7.08
CA LEU A 276 -8.64 13.30 -7.58
C LEU A 276 -9.38 14.43 -6.86
N GLN A 277 -9.25 14.52 -5.53
CA GLN A 277 -9.80 15.63 -4.75
C GLN A 277 -9.20 16.98 -5.15
N GLY A 278 -7.91 17.02 -5.49
CA GLY A 278 -7.25 18.23 -5.99
C GLY A 278 -7.81 18.73 -7.33
N ALA A 279 -8.40 17.86 -8.15
CA ALA A 279 -9.14 18.24 -9.35
C ALA A 279 -10.62 18.59 -9.08
N GLY A 280 -11.05 18.58 -7.81
CA GLY A 280 -12.42 18.91 -7.40
C GLY A 280 -13.40 17.75 -7.47
N LEU A 281 -12.93 16.50 -7.54
CA LEU A 281 -13.78 15.31 -7.45
C LEU A 281 -13.98 14.88 -6.00
N GLU A 282 -15.21 14.55 -5.62
CA GLU A 282 -15.51 13.98 -4.31
C GLU A 282 -15.31 12.45 -4.33
N VAL A 283 -14.39 11.93 -3.52
CA VAL A 283 -14.25 10.49 -3.32
C VAL A 283 -14.99 10.07 -2.06
N VAL A 284 -15.94 9.15 -2.20
CA VAL A 284 -16.78 8.63 -1.12
C VAL A 284 -16.63 7.14 -0.91
N GLU A 285 -17.25 6.62 0.16
CA GLU A 285 -17.21 5.21 0.53
C GLU A 285 -15.77 4.70 0.66
N LEU A 286 -14.88 5.49 1.28
CA LEU A 286 -13.47 5.13 1.49
C LEU A 286 -13.34 3.80 2.27
N ASP A 287 -14.26 3.53 3.20
CA ASP A 287 -14.36 2.26 3.94
C ASP A 287 -14.75 1.05 3.09
N ALA A 288 -15.16 1.23 1.84
CA ALA A 288 -15.35 0.11 0.94
C ALA A 288 -14.03 -0.62 0.67
N LEU A 289 -12.92 0.13 0.58
CA LEU A 289 -11.56 -0.43 0.52
C LEU A 289 -11.18 -1.03 1.88
N THR A 290 -10.17 -1.90 1.92
CA THR A 290 -9.85 -2.70 3.10
C THR A 290 -8.57 -2.24 3.79
N GLY A 291 -8.31 -2.84 4.95
CA GLY A 291 -7.01 -2.75 5.61
C GLY A 291 -5.90 -3.32 4.71
N LEU A 292 -4.67 -2.86 4.92
CA LEU A 292 -3.51 -3.32 4.15
C LEU A 292 -2.77 -4.41 4.94
N PRO A 293 -2.75 -5.67 4.45
CA PRO A 293 -2.11 -6.78 5.15
C PRO A 293 -0.60 -6.81 4.92
N GLU A 294 0.07 -5.72 5.30
CA GLU A 294 1.53 -5.66 5.37
C GLU A 294 2.03 -5.99 6.77
N TYR A 295 3.34 -6.22 6.87
CA TYR A 295 3.95 -6.82 8.05
C TYR A 295 3.87 -5.96 9.31
N ARG A 296 3.70 -4.63 9.22
CA ARG A 296 3.54 -3.79 10.42
C ARG A 296 2.14 -3.89 10.99
N ASN A 297 1.11 -3.82 10.17
CA ASN A 297 -0.28 -4.03 10.56
C ASN A 297 -0.53 -5.46 11.04
N GLY A 298 -0.02 -6.46 10.31
CA GLY A 298 -0.10 -7.84 10.75
C GLY A 298 0.74 -8.10 12.00
N GLY A 299 1.88 -7.41 12.12
CA GLY A 299 2.79 -7.49 13.26
C GLY A 299 2.19 -6.90 14.52
N LEU A 300 1.48 -5.76 14.43
CA LEU A 300 0.70 -5.17 15.52
C LEU A 300 -0.20 -6.22 16.18
N LEU A 301 -0.95 -6.98 15.37
CA LEU A 301 -1.90 -7.97 15.87
C LEU A 301 -1.21 -9.14 16.59
N ILE A 302 0.00 -9.51 16.16
CA ILE A 302 0.79 -10.56 16.85
C ILE A 302 1.46 -9.99 18.11
N ASP A 303 2.11 -8.85 18.03
CA ASP A 303 2.89 -8.27 19.13
C ASP A 303 2.02 -7.73 20.28
N ALA A 304 0.79 -7.33 19.96
CA ALA A 304 -0.24 -7.01 20.94
C ALA A 304 -0.92 -8.26 21.52
N GLY A 305 -0.77 -9.42 20.88
CA GLY A 305 -1.31 -10.70 21.32
C GLY A 305 -2.69 -11.05 20.76
N ALA A 306 -3.29 -10.22 19.90
CA ALA A 306 -4.58 -10.47 19.26
C ALA A 306 -4.57 -11.75 18.40
N LEU A 307 -3.44 -11.99 17.74
CA LEU A 307 -3.12 -13.21 17.01
C LEU A 307 -2.03 -13.98 17.76
N ARG A 308 -2.37 -15.15 18.29
CA ARG A 308 -1.42 -16.03 18.99
C ARG A 308 -0.97 -17.16 18.06
N PRO A 309 0.32 -17.20 17.66
CA PRO A 309 0.89 -18.34 16.95
C PRO A 309 0.74 -19.62 17.76
N LYS A 310 0.20 -20.68 17.15
CA LYS A 310 0.08 -22.02 17.75
C LYS A 310 1.35 -22.86 17.58
N GLN A 311 2.19 -22.49 16.61
CA GLN A 311 3.41 -23.22 16.27
C GLN A 311 4.61 -22.29 16.36
N SER A 312 5.69 -22.74 17.00
CA SER A 312 6.92 -21.95 17.14
C SER A 312 7.59 -21.66 15.80
N ALA A 313 7.40 -22.55 14.81
CA ALA A 313 7.94 -22.40 13.45
C ALA A 313 7.55 -21.05 12.82
N LEU A 314 6.35 -20.53 13.09
CA LEU A 314 5.89 -19.22 12.61
C LEU A 314 6.81 -18.05 13.00
N LEU A 315 7.52 -18.18 14.12
CA LEU A 315 8.38 -17.14 14.68
C LEU A 315 9.88 -17.42 14.45
N GLN A 316 10.21 -18.58 13.86
CA GLN A 316 11.60 -19.07 13.75
C GLN A 316 12.01 -19.29 12.28
N GLU A 317 11.05 -19.64 11.42
CA GLU A 317 11.30 -19.98 10.02
C GLU A 317 10.89 -18.85 9.08
N THR A 318 11.37 -18.93 7.84
CA THR A 318 10.98 -18.02 6.77
C THR A 318 9.99 -18.71 5.84
N PHE A 319 8.84 -18.08 5.62
CA PHE A 319 7.77 -18.61 4.78
C PHE A 319 7.68 -17.89 3.44
N ALA A 320 7.24 -18.58 2.40
CA ALA A 320 6.88 -17.97 1.14
C ALA A 320 5.54 -17.21 1.26
N PRO A 321 5.31 -16.15 0.46
CA PRO A 321 4.06 -15.38 0.52
C PRO A 321 2.78 -16.19 0.30
N GLY A 322 2.88 -17.34 -0.39
CA GLY A 322 1.76 -18.23 -0.69
C GLY A 322 1.58 -19.38 0.27
N ASP A 323 2.44 -19.50 1.28
CA ASP A 323 2.29 -20.53 2.29
C ASP A 323 1.03 -20.25 3.10
N GLU A 324 0.30 -21.32 3.44
CA GLU A 324 -0.93 -21.27 4.22
C GLU A 324 -0.88 -20.32 5.43
N PRO A 325 0.13 -20.38 6.33
CA PRO A 325 0.20 -19.47 7.46
C PRO A 325 0.29 -17.99 7.07
N ILE A 326 0.93 -17.67 5.94
CA ILE A 326 1.06 -16.30 5.47
C ILE A 326 -0.25 -15.81 4.85
N VAL A 327 -0.92 -16.65 4.06
CA VAL A 327 -2.25 -16.34 3.52
C VAL A 327 -3.26 -16.15 4.66
N GLU A 328 -3.24 -17.01 5.67
CA GLU A 328 -4.10 -16.91 6.85
C GLU A 328 -3.81 -15.64 7.66
N TRP A 329 -2.54 -15.33 7.94
CA TRP A 329 -2.14 -14.12 8.66
C TRP A 329 -2.56 -12.84 7.93
N ARG A 330 -2.40 -12.77 6.61
CA ARG A 330 -2.83 -11.62 5.80
C ARG A 330 -4.34 -11.46 5.82
N ALA A 331 -5.10 -12.54 5.71
CA ALA A 331 -6.56 -12.52 5.77
C ALA A 331 -7.07 -12.07 7.15
N LEU A 332 -6.48 -12.60 8.22
CA LEU A 332 -6.76 -12.16 9.59
C LEU A 332 -6.40 -10.69 9.79
N THR A 333 -5.29 -10.22 9.20
CA THR A 333 -4.91 -8.81 9.26
C THR A 333 -5.97 -7.91 8.62
N VAL A 334 -6.47 -8.26 7.44
CA VAL A 334 -7.56 -7.50 6.79
C VAL A 334 -8.78 -7.43 7.71
N ALA A 335 -9.26 -8.58 8.21
CA ALA A 335 -10.50 -8.63 8.96
C ALA A 335 -10.39 -7.98 10.36
N LEU A 336 -9.25 -8.12 11.04
CA LEU A 336 -9.03 -7.55 12.36
C LEU A 336 -8.77 -6.05 12.31
N LEU A 337 -8.20 -5.51 11.22
CA LEU A 337 -8.08 -4.06 11.06
C LEU A 337 -9.45 -3.36 10.97
N ASP A 338 -10.46 -4.00 10.37
CA ASP A 338 -11.83 -3.48 10.38
C ASP A 338 -12.38 -3.40 11.83
N ARG A 339 -12.14 -4.44 12.66
CA ARG A 339 -12.52 -4.43 14.09
C ARG A 339 -11.75 -3.37 14.89
N VAL A 340 -10.45 -3.24 14.66
CA VAL A 340 -9.62 -2.20 15.31
C VAL A 340 -10.14 -0.81 14.95
N ALA A 341 -10.46 -0.56 13.68
CA ALA A 341 -10.99 0.73 13.24
C ALA A 341 -12.35 1.05 13.87
N GLU A 342 -13.24 0.07 13.98
CA GLU A 342 -14.51 0.22 14.70
C GLU A 342 -14.29 0.64 16.15
N HIS A 343 -13.43 -0.06 16.89
CA HIS A 343 -13.14 0.27 18.29
C HIS A 343 -12.47 1.63 18.44
N VAL A 344 -11.50 1.96 17.57
CA VAL A 344 -10.83 3.28 17.57
C VAL A 344 -11.85 4.40 17.37
N ARG A 345 -12.80 4.24 16.44
CA ARG A 345 -13.87 5.21 16.17
C ARG A 345 -14.76 5.40 17.40
N LEU A 346 -15.17 4.31 18.05
CA LEU A 346 -15.97 4.37 19.28
C LEU A 346 -15.24 5.18 20.37
N HIS A 347 -13.96 4.93 20.59
CA HIS A 347 -13.15 5.65 21.58
C HIS A 347 -12.92 7.13 21.25
N LEU A 348 -12.97 7.50 19.97
CA LEU A 348 -12.78 8.88 19.51
C LEU A 348 -14.10 9.62 19.23
N GLY A 349 -15.26 8.95 19.37
CA GLY A 349 -16.56 9.54 19.06
C GLY A 349 -16.74 9.86 17.56
N MET A 350 -16.08 9.10 16.69
CA MET A 350 -16.09 9.30 15.24
C MET A 350 -16.84 8.18 14.52
N ASP A 351 -17.14 8.40 13.24
CA ASP A 351 -17.75 7.41 12.35
C ASP A 351 -16.82 7.12 11.15
N ALA A 352 -17.23 6.17 10.31
CA ALA A 352 -16.50 5.77 9.11
C ALA A 352 -16.38 6.87 8.05
N VAL A 353 -17.20 7.92 8.10
CA VAL A 353 -17.13 9.04 7.15
C VAL A 353 -16.05 10.03 7.59
N ARG A 354 -16.00 10.36 8.88
CA ARG A 354 -15.02 11.32 9.44
C ARG A 354 -13.64 10.68 9.67
N LEU A 355 -13.61 9.40 10.04
CA LEU A 355 -12.40 8.62 10.26
C LEU A 355 -12.47 7.28 9.50
N PRO A 356 -12.41 7.31 8.15
CA PRO A 356 -12.38 6.09 7.36
C PRO A 356 -11.14 5.24 7.67
N LEU A 357 -11.17 3.95 7.33
CA LEU A 357 -10.15 2.96 7.67
C LEU A 357 -8.78 3.43 7.22
N VAL A 358 -8.67 4.00 6.02
CA VAL A 358 -7.43 4.60 5.49
C VAL A 358 -6.82 5.65 6.41
N LYS A 359 -7.62 6.41 7.17
CA LYS A 359 -7.12 7.34 8.19
C LYS A 359 -6.70 6.61 9.44
N VAL A 360 -7.40 5.56 9.88
CA VAL A 360 -6.98 4.74 11.03
C VAL A 360 -5.61 4.07 10.79
N LEU A 361 -5.39 3.59 9.55
CA LEU A 361 -4.11 3.03 9.13
C LEU A 361 -2.97 4.05 9.29
N GLU A 362 -3.21 5.28 8.84
CA GLU A 362 -2.22 6.36 8.94
C GLU A 362 -2.02 6.78 10.37
N ALA A 363 -3.11 6.98 11.11
CA ALA A 363 -3.13 7.48 12.46
C ALA A 363 -2.25 6.64 13.39
N GLY A 364 -2.43 5.32 13.31
CA GLY A 364 -2.02 4.45 14.39
C GLY A 364 -1.51 3.10 13.95
N THR A 365 -2.27 2.28 13.23
CA THR A 365 -1.98 0.82 13.19
C THR A 365 -0.59 0.51 12.63
N TRP A 366 -0.18 1.20 11.57
CA TRP A 366 1.13 1.01 10.95
C TRP A 366 2.29 1.49 11.86
N PHE A 367 2.10 2.61 12.55
CA PHE A 367 3.10 3.17 13.48
C PHE A 367 3.14 2.42 14.81
N ALA A 368 1.98 1.98 15.33
CA ALA A 368 1.85 1.16 16.52
C ALA A 368 2.51 -0.20 16.30
N GLY A 369 2.27 -0.85 15.15
CA GLY A 369 2.98 -2.07 14.77
C GLY A 369 4.49 -1.88 14.71
N ARG A 370 4.97 -0.78 14.12
CA ARG A 370 6.41 -0.43 14.11
C ARG A 370 6.97 -0.25 15.53
N ARG A 371 6.23 0.43 16.41
CA ARG A 371 6.64 0.71 17.79
C ARG A 371 6.73 -0.57 18.60
N LEU A 372 5.67 -1.38 18.61
CA LEU A 372 5.68 -2.66 19.33
C LEU A 372 6.77 -3.60 18.79
N ALA A 373 7.00 -3.62 17.47
CA ALA A 373 8.07 -4.43 16.91
C ALA A 373 9.45 -4.02 17.44
N ALA A 374 9.72 -2.72 17.57
CA ALA A 374 10.97 -2.21 18.13
C ALA A 374 11.10 -2.47 19.65
N GLU A 375 10.00 -2.48 20.40
CA GLU A 375 9.98 -2.83 21.82
C GLU A 375 10.25 -4.33 22.05
N ARG A 376 9.82 -5.18 21.12
CA ARG A 376 9.91 -6.64 21.25
C ARG A 376 11.18 -7.26 20.64
N ARG A 377 11.76 -6.63 19.62
CA ARG A 377 12.88 -7.20 18.85
C ARG A 377 13.90 -6.11 18.48
N ALA A 378 15.18 -6.44 18.63
CA ALA A 378 16.27 -5.59 18.15
C ALA A 378 16.10 -5.28 16.65
N GLY A 379 16.19 -4.01 16.27
CA GLY A 379 16.00 -3.54 14.89
C GLY A 379 14.54 -3.38 14.45
N GLY A 380 13.56 -3.83 15.24
CA GLY A 380 12.13 -3.65 14.97
C GLY A 380 11.61 -4.39 13.75
N GLY A 381 12.13 -5.59 13.49
CA GLY A 381 11.67 -6.46 12.40
C GLY A 381 10.28 -7.08 12.64
N PRO A 382 9.62 -7.59 11.59
CA PRO A 382 8.32 -8.25 11.72
C PRO A 382 8.43 -9.54 12.56
N PRO A 383 7.35 -9.94 13.24
CA PRO A 383 7.34 -11.16 14.05
C PRO A 383 7.36 -12.45 13.22
N ILE A 384 6.86 -12.42 11.98
CA ILE A 384 6.91 -13.54 11.03
C ILE A 384 7.83 -13.16 9.88
N ALA A 385 8.82 -13.99 9.60
CA ALA A 385 9.73 -13.79 8.47
C ALA A 385 9.09 -14.31 7.18
N VAL A 386 9.03 -13.45 6.16
CA VAL A 386 8.52 -13.81 4.83
C VAL A 386 9.64 -13.63 3.81
N ALA A 387 9.84 -14.64 2.96
CA ALA A 387 10.68 -14.52 1.78
C ALA A 387 10.08 -13.47 0.84
N SER A 388 10.73 -12.31 0.74
CA SER A 388 10.29 -11.23 -0.13
C SER A 388 11.23 -11.08 -1.32
N ASP A 389 10.65 -11.06 -2.51
CA ASP A 389 11.27 -10.61 -3.76
C ASP A 389 10.92 -9.13 -4.06
N GLY A 390 10.27 -8.45 -3.12
CA GLY A 390 9.78 -7.08 -3.26
C GLY A 390 8.42 -6.94 -3.95
N THR A 391 7.73 -8.04 -4.29
CA THR A 391 6.48 -7.98 -5.09
C THR A 391 5.20 -8.21 -4.30
N VAL A 392 5.28 -8.68 -3.05
CA VAL A 392 4.10 -9.07 -2.24
C VAL A 392 3.99 -8.33 -0.88
N PHE A 393 5.07 -7.72 -0.37
CA PHE A 393 5.11 -7.13 0.97
C PHE A 393 5.80 -5.77 1.07
#